data_AF-A0A2H9Q2D5-F1
#
_entry.id   AF-A0A2H9Q2D5-F1
#
_cell.length_a   1.000
_cell.length_b   1.000
_cell.length_c   1.000
_cell.angle_alpha   90.00
_cell.angle_beta   90.00
_cell.angle_gamma   90.00
#
_symmetry.space_group_name_H-M   'P 1'
#
loop_
_entity.id
_entity.type
_entity.pdbx_description
1 polymer ?
#
loop_
_entity_poly.entity_id
_entity_poly.type
_entity_poly.pdbx_seq_one_letter_code
_entity_poly.pdbx_strand_id
1 'polypeptide(L)' 'MLLKKCPNKSCNSYTFKDKCPKCNSETKPAGLKFRERFVKERNS' A
#
# COMPACT_ATOMS: atom_id res chain seq x y z
N MET A 1 -3.22 -6.67 9.31
CA MET A 1 -2.54 -5.43 8.87
C MET A 1 -3.16 -4.98 7.55
N LEU A 2 -3.63 -3.73 7.43
CA LEU A 2 -4.27 -3.23 6.19
C LEU A 2 -3.18 -2.79 5.20
N LEU A 3 -3.25 -3.22 3.93
CA LEU A 3 -2.38 -2.68 2.88
C LEU A 3 -2.73 -1.21 2.64
N LYS A 4 -1.72 -0.36 2.65
CA LYS A 4 -1.80 1.08 2.38
C LYS A 4 -0.99 1.39 1.12
N LYS A 5 -1.31 2.50 0.49
CA LYS A 5 -0.68 2.99 -0.74
C LYS A 5 -0.22 4.43 -0.53
N CYS A 6 1.01 4.77 -0.95
CA CYS A 6 1.43 6.19 -0.97
C CYS A 6 0.52 6.92 -1.97
N PRO A 7 -0.19 8.00 -1.56
CA PRO A 7 -1.05 8.76 -2.44
C PRO A 7 -0.25 9.54 -3.50
N ASN A 8 1.06 9.70 -3.29
CA ASN A 8 1.95 10.33 -4.24
C ASN A 8 2.07 9.45 -5.50
N LYS A 9 1.48 9.91 -6.62
CA LYS A 9 1.50 9.21 -7.92
C LYS A 9 2.91 8.86 -8.38
N SER A 10 3.91 9.68 -8.03
CA SER A 10 5.31 9.45 -8.39
C SER A 10 5.96 8.32 -7.58
N CYS A 11 5.47 8.03 -6.37
CA CYS A 11 6.01 6.95 -5.55
C CYS A 11 5.27 5.62 -5.78
N ASN A 12 3.94 5.68 -5.92
CA ASN A 12 3.02 4.55 -6.18
C ASN A 12 3.32 3.26 -5.38
N SER A 13 3.96 3.39 -4.21
CA SER A 13 4.42 2.26 -3.41
C SER A 13 3.32 1.77 -2.47
N TYR A 14 3.24 0.46 -2.31
CA TYR A 14 2.35 -0.20 -1.36
C TYR A 14 3.15 -0.58 -0.10
N THR A 15 2.55 -0.37 1.06
CA THR A 15 3.17 -0.65 2.35
C THR A 15 2.11 -0.99 3.38
N PHE A 16 2.48 -1.63 4.48
CA PHE A 16 1.59 -1.84 5.62
C PHE A 16 1.78 -0.77 6.71
N LYS A 17 2.78 0.11 6.54
CA LYS A 17 3.09 1.21 7.47
C LYS A 17 2.25 2.45 7.17
N ASP A 18 1.95 3.25 8.19
CA ASP A 18 1.23 4.53 8.05
C ASP A 18 1.97 5.57 7.22
N LYS A 19 3.30 5.62 7.31
CA LYS A 19 4.14 6.47 6.46
C LYS A 19 4.82 5.66 5.37
N CYS A 20 4.88 6.24 4.17
CA CYS A 20 5.61 5.62 3.09
C CYS A 20 7.12 5.79 3.31
N PRO A 21 7.93 4.73 3.27
CA PRO A 21 9.38 4.83 3.49
C PRO A 21 10.13 5.59 2.40
N LYS A 22 9.53 5.80 1.23
CA LYS A 22 10.15 6.54 0.11
C LYS A 22 9.77 8.03 0.09
N CYS A 23 8.48 8.32 0.24
CA CYS A 23 7.94 9.69 0.16
C CYS A 23 7.85 10.37 1.53
N ASN A 24 7.97 9.62 2.64
CA ASN A 24 7.59 10.01 4.01
C ASN A 24 6.14 10.54 4.17
N SER A 25 5.36 10.55 3.08
CA SER A 25 3.95 10.94 3.09
C SER A 25 3.09 9.91 3.80
N GLU A 26 1.99 10.39 4.36
CA GLU A 26 0.96 9.54 4.94
C GLU A 26 0.31 8.68 3.86
N THR A 27 0.29 7.37 4.11
CA THR A 27 -0.25 6.37 3.19
C THR A 27 -1.73 6.19 3.44
N LYS A 28 -2.49 5.99 2.37
CA LYS A 28 -3.94 5.81 2.43
C LYS A 28 -4.29 4.33 2.30
N PRO A 29 -5.36 3.85 2.94
CA PRO A 29 -5.80 2.46 2.77
C PRO A 29 -5.98 2.14 1.29
N ALA A 30 -5.32 1.06 0.83
CA ALA A 30 -5.47 0.59 -0.53
C ALA A 30 -6.88 0.00 -0.71
N GLY A 31 -7.49 0.23 -1.88
CA GLY A 31 -8.83 -0.26 -2.19
C GLY A 31 -8.92 -1.79 -2.05
N LEU A 32 -10.10 -2.28 -1.64
CA LEU A 32 -10.36 -3.69 -1.33
C LEU A 32 -9.88 -4.65 -2.44
N LYS A 33 -10.16 -4.34 -3.71
CA LYS A 33 -9.73 -5.17 -4.86
C LYS A 33 -8.21 -5.36 -4.96
N PHE A 34 -7.43 -4.32 -4.65
CA PHE A 34 -5.96 -4.42 -4.67
C PHE A 34 -5.42 -5.12 -3.42
N ARG A 35 -6.12 -5.01 -2.29
CA ARG A 35 -5.79 -5.74 -1.06
C ARG A 35 -5.91 -7.24 -1.23
N GLU A 36 -7.03 -7.72 -1.76
CA GLU A 36 -7.25 -9.16 -1.96
C GLU A 36 -6.22 -9.75 -2.92
N ARG A 37 -5.94 -9.05 -4.03
CA ARG A 37 -4.96 -9.50 -5.03
C ARG A 37 -3.55 -9.61 -4.45
N PHE A 38 -3.11 -8.58 -3.71
CA PHE A 38 -1.78 -8.55 -3.11
C PHE A 38 -1.60 -9.57 -1.98
N VAL A 39 -2.65 -9.84 -1.18
CA VAL A 39 -2.60 -10.88 -0.13
C VAL A 39 -2.59 -12.27 -0.74
N LYS A 40 -3.32 -12.48 -1.85
CA LYS A 40 -3.35 -13.76 -2.58
C LYS A 40 -2.00 -14.06 -3.23
N GLU A 41 -1.39 -13.08 -3.92
CA GLU A 41 -0.08 -13.25 -4.57
C GLU A 41 1.08 -13.46 -3.57
N ARG A 42 0.99 -12.95 -2.35
CA ARG A 42 2.04 -13.12 -1.34
C ARG A 42 1.96 -14.41 -0.52
N ASN A 43 0.83 -15.13 -0.59
CA ASN A 43 0.63 -16.42 0.09
C ASN A 43 0.74 -17.64 -0.86
N SER A 44 0.97 -17.41 -2.15
CA SER A 44 1.39 -18.45 -3.10
C SER A 44 2.91 -18.52 -3.18
#